data_AF-C7NT46-F1
#
_entry.id   AF-C7NT46-F1
#
_cell.length_a   1.000
_cell.length_b   1.000
_cell.length_c   1.000
_cell.angle_alpha   90.00
_cell.angle_beta   90.00
_cell.angle_gamma   90.00
#
_symmetry.space_group_name_H-M   'P 1'
#
loop_
_entity.id
_entity.type
_entity.pdbx_description
1 polymer ?
#
loop_
_entity_poly.entity_id
_entity_poly.type
_entity_poly.pdbx_seq_one_letter_code
_entity_poly.pdbx_strand_id
1 'polypeptide(L)' 'MSKTPVEENFVTRIILGLVVIYAMMIVGGAVGGSMSSVNRYAVWLGFVVGAIFVFGIFTVAYYQYSQSYDSE' A
#
# COMPACT_ATOMS: atom_id res chain seq x y z
N MET A 1 20.51 12.90 -5.46
CA MET A 1 19.85 11.61 -5.19
C MET A 1 20.70 10.86 -4.20
N SER A 2 20.67 11.32 -2.96
CA SER A 2 20.99 10.49 -1.81
C SER A 2 20.05 9.29 -1.88
N LYS A 3 20.58 8.07 -1.76
CA LYS A 3 19.74 6.88 -1.81
C LYS A 3 19.10 6.73 -0.44
N THR A 4 17.78 6.53 -0.39
CA THR A 4 17.12 6.26 0.88
C THR A 4 17.57 4.90 1.44
N PRO A 5 17.57 4.69 2.77
CA PRO A 5 17.91 3.39 3.37
C PRO A 5 17.10 2.21 2.83
N VAL A 6 15.87 2.49 2.39
CA VAL A 6 14.98 1.50 1.74
C VAL A 6 15.52 1.11 0.36
N GLU A 7 16.12 2.04 -0.37
CA GLU A 7 16.66 1.80 -1.70
C GLU A 7 18.08 1.22 -1.69
N GLU A 8 18.85 1.49 -0.64
CA GLU A 8 20.19 0.95 -0.46
C GLU A 8 20.17 -0.53 -0.07
N ASN A 9 19.16 -0.96 0.68
CA ASN A 9 19.08 -2.32 1.19
C ASN A 9 17.93 -3.13 0.53
N PHE A 10 18.33 -4.17 -0.22
CA PHE A 10 17.40 -5.09 -0.89
C PHE A 10 16.41 -5.75 0.09
N VAL A 11 16.86 -6.14 1.28
CA VAL A 11 16.02 -6.79 2.29
C VAL A 11 14.95 -5.82 2.79
N THR A 12 15.32 -4.57 3.05
CA THR A 12 14.38 -3.53 3.49
C THR A 12 13.31 -3.27 2.44
N ARG A 13 13.69 -3.20 1.16
CA ARG A 13 12.75 -3.04 0.04
C ARG A 13 11.75 -4.19 -0.03
N ILE A 14 12.21 -5.44 0.16
CA ILE A 14 11.33 -6.61 0.18
C ILE A 14 10.38 -6.55 1.37
N ILE A 15 10.90 -6.31 2.58
CA ILE A 15 10.09 -6.25 3.79
C ILE A 15 9.01 -5.17 3.64
N LEU A 16 9.39 -3.98 3.16
CA LEU A 16 8.44 -2.89 2.92
C LEU A 16 7.38 -3.28 1.90
N GLY A 17 7.77 -3.88 0.77
CA GLY A 17 6.84 -4.39 -0.23
C GLY A 17 5.86 -5.41 0.33
N LEU A 18 6.34 -6.35 1.15
CA LEU A 18 5.49 -7.34 1.82
C LEU A 18 4.52 -6.70 2.80
N VAL A 19 4.98 -5.73 3.60
CA VAL A 19 4.12 -4.97 4.53
C VAL A 19 3.00 -4.25 3.77
N VAL A 20 3.32 -3.60 2.64
CA VAL A 20 2.32 -2.92 1.82
C VAL A 20 1.31 -3.89 1.22
N ILE A 21 1.77 -5.02 0.68
CA ILE A 21 0.87 -6.06 0.16
C ILE A 21 -0.04 -6.59 1.26
N TYR A 22 0.50 -6.85 2.46
CA TYR A 22 -0.29 -7.33 3.59
C TYR A 22 -1.34 -6.31 4.02
N ALA A 23 -0.98 -5.03 4.07
CA ALA A 23 -1.91 -3.95 4.36
C ALA A 23 -3.02 -3.85 3.30
N MET A 24 -2.69 -3.99 2.01
CA MET A 24 -3.67 -4.02 0.91
C MET A 24 -4.63 -5.20 1.06
N MET A 25 -4.15 -6.38 1.45
CA MET A 25 -4.98 -7.56 1.68
C MET A 25 -5.93 -7.38 2.86
N ILE A 26 -5.46 -6.81 3.98
CA ILE A 26 -6.28 -6.56 5.16
C ILE A 26 -7.38 -5.54 4.84
N VAL A 27 -7.01 -4.36 4.31
CA VAL A 27 -7.95 -3.27 4.06
C VAL A 27 -8.88 -3.62 2.90
N GLY A 28 -8.35 -4.17 1.81
CA GLY A 28 -9.17 -4.68 0.71
C GLY A 28 -10.15 -5.75 1.20
N GLY A 29 -9.70 -6.70 2.02
CA GLY A 29 -10.57 -7.73 2.60
C GLY A 29 -11.67 -7.15 3.48
N ALA A 30 -11.35 -6.19 4.34
CA ALA A 30 -12.32 -5.51 5.21
C ALA A 30 -13.37 -4.72 4.41
N VAL A 31 -12.94 -3.97 3.39
CA VAL A 31 -13.83 -3.18 2.52
C VAL A 31 -14.69 -4.10 1.64
N GLY A 32 -14.11 -5.15 1.07
CA GLY A 32 -14.86 -6.14 0.30
C GLY A 32 -15.88 -6.90 1.16
N GLY A 33 -15.49 -7.28 2.38
CA GLY A 33 -16.34 -7.99 3.33
C GLY A 33 -17.56 -7.17 3.77
N SER A 34 -17.40 -5.86 3.98
CA SER A 34 -18.53 -4.98 4.33
C SER A 34 -19.55 -4.83 3.20
N MET A 35 -19.14 -5.07 1.95
CA MET A 35 -20.00 -5.04 0.76
C MET A 35 -20.63 -6.40 0.39
N SER A 36 -20.39 -7.43 1.20
CA SER A 36 -20.86 -8.81 0.91
C SER A 36 -22.37 -8.96 0.82
N SER A 37 -23.15 -8.08 1.46
CA SER A 37 -24.61 -8.09 1.43
C SER A 37 -25.22 -7.43 0.18
N VAL A 38 -24.44 -6.68 -0.61
CA VAL A 38 -24.95 -5.92 -1.75
C VAL A 38 -25.07 -6.80 -3.00
N ASN A 39 -23.98 -7.46 -3.38
CA ASN A 39 -23.84 -8.23 -4.63
C ASN A 39 -22.54 -9.04 -4.57
N ARG A 40 -22.51 -10.24 -5.19
CA ARG A 40 -21.28 -11.06 -5.39
C ARG A 40 -20.10 -10.27 -5.98
N TYR A 41 -20.35 -9.33 -6.90
CA TYR A 41 -19.31 -8.50 -7.52
C TYR A 41 -18.88 -7.31 -6.63
N ALA A 42 -19.72 -6.88 -5.70
CA ALA A 42 -19.41 -5.76 -4.82
C ALA A 42 -18.25 -6.09 -3.86
N VAL A 43 -18.10 -7.36 -3.47
CA VAL A 43 -16.96 -7.84 -2.67
C VAL A 43 -15.65 -7.64 -3.41
N TRP A 44 -15.58 -8.04 -4.68
CA TRP A 44 -14.39 -7.89 -5.51
C TRP A 44 -14.06 -6.42 -5.78
N LEU A 45 -15.08 -5.60 -6.08
CA LEU A 45 -14.89 -4.17 -6.28
C LEU A 45 -14.41 -3.49 -4.99
N GLY A 46 -15.03 -3.80 -3.85
CA GLY A 46 -14.62 -3.28 -2.55
C GLY A 46 -13.18 -3.66 -2.21
N PHE A 47 -12.79 -4.90 -2.51
CA PHE A 47 -11.40 -5.34 -2.35
C PHE A 47 -10.42 -4.53 -3.18
N VAL A 48 -10.69 -4.38 -4.48
CA VAL A 48 -9.84 -3.62 -5.41
C VAL A 48 -9.75 -2.15 -4.98
N VAL A 49 -10.88 -1.53 -4.64
CA VAL A 49 -10.93 -0.13 -4.18
C VAL A 49 -10.12 0.05 -2.89
N GLY A 50 -10.30 -0.83 -1.90
CA GLY A 50 -9.55 -0.77 -0.64
C GLY A 50 -8.04 -0.97 -0.84
N ALA A 51 -7.64 -1.89 -1.71
CA ALA A 51 -6.24 -2.13 -2.05
C ALA A 51 -5.61 -0.91 -2.75
N ILE A 52 -6.30 -0.34 -3.75
CA ILE A 52 -5.83 0.88 -4.45
C ILE A 52 -5.70 2.05 -3.48
N PHE A 53 -6.65 2.20 -2.55
CA PHE A 53 -6.61 3.24 -1.53
C PHE A 53 -5.36 3.14 -0.65
N VAL A 54 -5.05 1.94 -0.13
CA VAL A 54 -3.82 1.70 0.66
C VAL A 54 -2.57 2.00 -0.16
N PHE A 55 -2.52 1.53 -1.41
CA PHE A 55 -1.39 1.76 -2.29
C PHE A 55 -1.19 3.27 -2.58
N GLY A 56 -2.28 4.02 -2.77
CA GLY A 56 -2.25 5.47 -2.94
C GLY A 56 -1.68 6.19 -1.72
N ILE A 57 -2.15 5.85 -0.52
CA ILE A 57 -1.61 6.40 0.74
C ILE A 57 -0.11 6.09 0.86
N PHE A 58 0.27 4.83 0.64
CA PHE A 58 1.66 4.42 0.72
C PHE A 58 2.53 5.19 -0.29
N THR A 59 2.06 5.34 -1.53
CA THR A 59 2.79 6.09 -2.57
C THR A 59 3.06 7.53 -2.14
N VAL A 60 2.04 8.23 -1.62
CA VAL A 60 2.19 9.61 -1.14
C VAL A 60 3.14 9.69 0.05
N ALA A 61 2.99 8.79 1.03
CA ALA A 61 3.85 8.75 2.21
C ALA A 61 5.31 8.45 1.84
N TYR A 62 5.54 7.48 0.95
CA TYR A 62 6.87 7.12 0.48
C TYR A 62 7.51 8.25 -0.34
N TYR A 63 6.73 8.95 -1.16
CA TYR A 63 7.21 10.12 -1.90
C TYR A 63 7.65 11.25 -0.98
N GLN A 64 6.88 11.55 0.07
CA GLN A 64 7.28 12.55 1.07
C GLN A 64 8.54 12.11 1.83
N TYR A 65 8.62 10.82 2.19
CA TYR A 65 9.81 10.23 2.80
C TYR A 65 11.03 10.30 1.88
N SER A 66 10.91 10.03 0.58
CA SER A 66 12.05 10.14 -0.33
C SER A 66 12.51 11.58 -0.50
N GLN A 67 11.57 12.54 -0.56
CA GLN A 67 11.92 13.95 -0.67
C GLN A 67 12.73 14.47 0.52
N SER A 68 12.48 13.99 1.74
CA SER A 68 13.22 14.46 2.92
C SER A 68 14.71 14.12 2.84
N TYR A 69 15.07 13.02 2.18
CA TYR A 69 16.47 12.64 1.99
C TYR A 69 17.12 13.38 0.83
N ASP A 70 16.37 13.73 -0.22
CA ASP A 70 16.88 14.52 -1.35
C ASP A 70 17.11 15.99 -0.99
N SER A 71 16.49 16.49 0.08
CA SER A 71 16.69 17.86 0.60
C SER A 71 17.90 18.02 1.55
N GLU A 72 18.55 16.92 1.94
CA GLU A 72 19.80 16.88 2.72
C GLU A 72 21.02 16.69 1.81
#